data_AF-A0A0Q4QB61-F1
#
_entry.id   AF-A0A0Q4QB61-F1
#
_cell.length_a   1.000
_cell.length_b   1.000
_cell.length_c   1.000
_cell.angle_alpha   90.00
_cell.angle_beta   90.00
_cell.angle_gamma   90.00
#
_symmetry.space_group_name_H-M   'P 1'
#
loop_
_entity.id
_entity.type
_entity.pdbx_description
1 polymer ?
#
loop_
_entity_poly.entity_id
_entity_poly.type
_entity_poly.pdbx_seq_one_letter_code
_entity_poly.pdbx_strand_id
1 'polypeptide(L)'
;MNDYMQMDLFNEGYEPDSTRPHRSSVKINALAGHKIHLDFEYGEWIDAYLQEGITSAREMTDRLVVELSKKEIEVQFFITGKPHLYIPVCVYLDGLVRKEKLEYLFGTEVDRKYQLRSRTTTW
;
A
#
# COMPACT_ATOMS: atom_id res chain seq x y z
N MET A 1 19.80 -1.23 46.95
CA MET A 1 18.76 -0.64 47.83
C MET A 1 17.73 -0.04 46.91
N ASN A 2 16.54 -0.65 46.88
CA ASN A 2 15.38 -0.19 46.14
C ASN A 2 14.69 0.88 46.97
N ASP A 3 14.27 1.98 46.34
CA ASP A 3 13.22 2.84 46.87
C ASP A 3 12.10 2.95 45.84
N TYR A 4 11.04 2.20 46.13
CA TYR A 4 9.71 2.35 45.58
C TYR A 4 9.06 3.57 46.22
N MET A 5 8.39 4.41 45.43
CA MET A 5 7.27 5.21 45.91
C MET A 5 6.10 5.01 44.95
N GLN A 6 5.06 4.42 45.54
CA GLN A 6 3.71 4.22 45.01
C GLN A 6 3.03 5.56 44.72
N MET A 7 2.21 5.60 43.67
CA MET A 7 0.90 6.22 43.75
C MET A 7 -0.13 5.34 43.04
N ASP A 8 -0.98 4.73 43.85
CA ASP A 8 -2.20 4.04 43.45
C ASP A 8 -3.38 5.02 43.36
N LEU A 9 -4.45 4.53 42.72
CA LEU A 9 -5.86 4.98 42.74
C LEU A 9 -6.26 5.96 41.64
N PHE A 10 -6.81 5.42 40.55
CA PHE A 10 -8.25 5.53 40.25
C PHE A 10 -8.71 4.28 39.51
N ASN A 11 -9.55 3.49 40.18
CA ASN A 11 -10.21 2.30 39.67
C ASN A 11 -11.71 2.65 39.55
N GLU A 12 -12.17 2.95 38.35
CA GLU A 12 -13.60 2.94 38.03
C GLU A 12 -13.81 2.08 36.77
N GLY A 13 -14.32 0.87 37.02
CA GLY A 13 -14.96 -0.08 36.11
C GLY A 13 -14.73 0.04 34.61
N TYR A 14 -13.72 -0.67 34.09
CA TYR A 14 -13.76 -1.17 32.71
C TYR A 14 -14.23 -2.62 32.75
N GLU A 15 -15.52 -2.87 32.55
CA GLU A 15 -16.01 -4.21 32.22
C GLU A 15 -15.53 -4.54 30.79
N PRO A 16 -14.72 -5.60 30.59
CA PRO A 16 -14.34 -6.01 29.26
C PRO A 16 -15.57 -6.59 28.56
N ASP A 17 -16.13 -5.83 27.63
CA ASP A 17 -17.16 -6.30 26.71
C ASP A 17 -16.65 -7.55 25.97
N SER A 18 -17.18 -8.71 26.36
CA SER A 18 -16.82 -10.04 25.88
C SER A 18 -17.40 -10.38 24.49
N THR A 19 -18.00 -9.40 23.80
CA THR A 19 -18.52 -9.58 22.44
C THR A 19 -17.52 -9.27 21.33
N ARG A 20 -16.32 -8.75 21.63
CA ARG A 20 -15.26 -8.64 20.63
C ARG A 20 -14.60 -10.01 20.43
N PRO A 21 -14.72 -10.64 19.25
CA PRO A 21 -13.95 -11.84 18.99
C PRO A 21 -12.49 -11.47 19.17
N HIS A 22 -11.83 -12.21 20.08
CA HIS A 22 -10.38 -12.21 20.24
C HIS A 22 -9.77 -12.13 18.86
N ARG A 23 -9.17 -10.97 18.51
CA ARG A 23 -8.30 -10.83 17.36
C ARG A 23 -7.12 -11.73 17.67
N SER A 24 -7.26 -13.01 17.32
CA SER A 24 -6.21 -13.99 17.21
C SER A 24 -5.08 -13.28 16.49
N SER A 25 -4.05 -12.95 17.25
CA SER A 25 -2.92 -12.18 16.77
C SER A 25 -2.25 -13.02 15.69
N VAL A 26 -2.56 -12.75 14.43
CA VAL A 26 -1.76 -13.26 13.31
C VAL A 26 -0.45 -12.50 13.41
N LYS A 27 0.51 -13.14 14.08
CA LYS A 27 1.90 -12.72 14.08
C LYS A 27 2.37 -12.79 12.65
N ILE A 28 2.31 -11.67 11.94
CA ILE A 28 3.10 -11.49 10.74
C ILE A 28 4.53 -11.42 11.25
N ASN A 29 5.23 -12.55 11.17
CA ASN A 29 6.66 -12.60 11.37
C ASN A 29 7.27 -11.65 10.33
N ALA A 30 7.51 -10.40 10.75
CA ALA A 30 8.42 -9.47 10.11
C ALA A 30 9.84 -10.03 10.27
N LEU A 31 10.10 -11.13 9.55
CA LEU A 31 11.44 -11.65 9.35
C LEU A 31 12.15 -10.66 8.41
N ALA A 32 13.24 -10.12 8.94
CA ALA A 32 14.20 -9.26 8.28
C ALA A 32 14.31 -9.48 6.75
N GLY A 33 14.14 -8.41 5.97
CA GLY A 33 14.69 -8.32 4.62
C GLY A 33 13.79 -8.66 3.44
N HIS A 34 12.48 -8.89 3.61
CA HIS A 34 11.58 -9.00 2.45
C HIS A 34 11.28 -7.63 1.86
N LYS A 35 12.07 -7.24 0.85
CA LYS A 35 11.64 -6.31 -0.20
C LYS A 35 10.22 -6.70 -0.61
N ILE A 36 9.28 -5.76 -0.55
CA ILE A 36 7.98 -5.90 -1.22
C ILE A 36 8.29 -6.01 -2.71
N HIS A 37 8.47 -7.24 -3.20
CA HIS A 37 8.66 -7.52 -4.62
C HIS A 37 7.28 -7.49 -5.25
N LEU A 38 6.91 -6.33 -5.77
CA LEU A 38 5.66 -6.13 -6.51
C LEU A 38 5.64 -6.86 -7.86
N ASP A 39 6.66 -7.65 -8.18
CA ASP A 39 6.99 -8.04 -9.54
C ASP A 39 6.06 -9.08 -10.17
N PHE A 40 5.00 -9.53 -9.48
CA PHE A 40 4.02 -10.42 -10.12
C PHE A 40 2.58 -10.30 -9.62
N GLU A 41 2.35 -10.17 -8.32
CA GLU A 41 1.00 -10.41 -7.76
C GLU A 41 -0.02 -9.31 -8.09
N TYR A 42 0.40 -8.04 -8.17
CA TYR A 42 -0.51 -6.91 -8.43
C TYR A 42 -0.27 -6.23 -9.77
N GLY A 43 0.68 -6.72 -10.58
CA GLY A 43 0.98 -6.15 -11.90
C GLY A 43 -0.23 -6.19 -12.83
N GLU A 44 -1.02 -7.26 -12.80
CA GLU A 44 -2.25 -7.39 -13.61
C GLU A 44 -3.30 -6.32 -13.27
N TRP A 45 -3.41 -5.94 -12.00
CA TRP A 45 -4.34 -4.90 -11.56
C TRP A 45 -3.89 -3.52 -12.05
N ILE A 46 -2.59 -3.24 -11.93
CA ILE A 46 -2.01 -1.98 -12.43
C ILE A 46 -2.14 -1.90 -13.95
N ASP A 47 -1.90 -2.99 -14.66
CA ASP A 47 -2.06 -3.07 -16.11
C ASP A 47 -3.52 -2.85 -16.52
N ALA A 48 -4.50 -3.41 -15.78
CA ALA A 48 -5.92 -3.16 -16.00
C ALA A 48 -6.26 -1.67 -15.79
N TYR A 49 -5.76 -1.05 -14.72
CA TYR A 49 -5.96 0.39 -14.46
C TYR A 49 -5.37 1.28 -15.56
N LEU A 50 -4.22 0.92 -16.10
CA LEU A 50 -3.63 1.61 -17.24
C LEU A 50 -4.50 1.50 -18.49
N GLN A 51 -5.10 0.33 -18.75
CA GLN A 51 -6.02 0.11 -19.86
C GLN A 51 -7.34 0.88 -19.70
N GLU A 52 -7.79 1.10 -18.45
CA GLU A 52 -8.91 1.99 -18.12
C GLU A 52 -8.59 3.49 -18.35
N GLY A 53 -7.33 3.82 -18.66
CA GLY A 53 -6.88 5.20 -18.88
C GLY A 53 -6.50 5.94 -17.60
N ILE A 54 -6.34 5.23 -16.48
CA ILE A 54 -5.85 5.83 -15.24
C ILE A 54 -4.38 6.14 -15.44
N THR A 55 -4.00 7.38 -15.15
CA THR A 55 -2.64 7.87 -15.34
C THR A 55 -1.91 8.11 -14.03
N SER A 56 -2.63 8.27 -12.93
CA SER A 56 -2.09 8.60 -11.61
C SER A 56 -1.64 7.34 -10.85
N ALA A 57 -0.36 7.29 -10.46
CA ALA A 57 0.15 6.22 -9.61
C ALA A 57 -0.52 6.22 -8.22
N ARG A 58 -0.86 7.40 -7.69
CA ARG A 58 -1.60 7.49 -6.43
C ARG A 58 -3.00 6.88 -6.58
N GLU A 59 -3.73 7.23 -7.63
CA GLU A 59 -5.05 6.68 -7.88
C GLU A 59 -5.02 5.16 -8.06
N MET A 60 -4.05 4.65 -8.83
CA MET A 60 -3.84 3.19 -8.97
C MET A 60 -3.55 2.52 -7.61
N THR A 61 -2.74 3.17 -6.77
CA THR A 61 -2.42 2.66 -5.44
C THR A 61 -3.67 2.62 -4.56
N ASP A 62 -4.44 3.70 -4.52
CA ASP A 62 -5.65 3.81 -3.70
C ASP A 62 -6.69 2.76 -4.13
N ARG A 63 -6.87 2.57 -5.45
CA ARG A 63 -7.74 1.51 -5.98
C ARG A 63 -7.23 0.12 -5.60
N LEU A 64 -5.92 -0.13 -5.72
CA LEU A 64 -5.33 -1.40 -5.32
C LEU A 64 -5.57 -1.68 -3.83
N VAL A 65 -5.44 -0.68 -2.94
CA VAL A 65 -5.72 -0.84 -1.50
C VAL A 65 -7.17 -1.25 -1.25
N VAL A 66 -8.14 -0.63 -1.93
CA VAL A 66 -9.56 -0.99 -1.82
C VAL A 66 -9.77 -2.45 -2.22
N GLU A 67 -9.14 -2.89 -3.29
CA GLU A 67 -9.28 -4.25 -3.81
C GLU A 67 -8.62 -5.31 -2.93
N LEU A 68 -7.47 -5.00 -2.35
CA LEU A 68 -6.84 -5.84 -1.33
C LEU A 68 -7.71 -5.93 -0.07
N SER A 69 -8.33 -4.82 0.33
CA SER A 69 -9.23 -4.80 1.49
C SER A 69 -10.47 -5.67 1.28
N LYS A 70 -11.03 -5.70 0.06
CA LYS A 70 -12.14 -6.62 -0.30
C LYS A 70 -11.75 -8.09 -0.24
N LYS A 71 -10.46 -8.38 -0.41
CA LYS A 71 -9.87 -9.73 -0.28
C LYS A 71 -9.38 -10.02 1.14
N GLU A 72 -9.71 -9.18 2.11
CA GLU A 72 -9.28 -9.29 3.51
C GLU A 72 -7.74 -9.28 3.68
N ILE A 73 -7.03 -8.67 2.72
CA ILE A 73 -5.58 -8.48 2.78
C ILE A 73 -5.29 -7.14 3.46
N GLU A 74 -4.57 -7.19 4.58
CA GLU A 74 -4.18 -5.99 5.33
C GLU A 74 -3.09 -5.21 4.58
N VAL A 75 -3.37 -3.92 4.33
CA VAL A 75 -2.41 -3.00 3.74
C VAL A 75 -1.77 -2.15 4.83
N GLN A 76 -0.44 -2.09 4.83
CA GLN A 76 0.30 -1.22 5.73
C GLN A 76 0.38 0.22 5.21
N PHE A 77 0.36 1.17 6.13
CA PHE A 77 0.44 2.61 5.85
C PHE A 77 1.60 3.23 6.62
N PHE A 78 2.24 4.21 5.98
CA PHE A 78 3.22 5.07 6.66
C PHE A 78 2.50 5.96 7.68
N ILE A 79 3.26 6.51 8.63
CA ILE A 79 2.75 7.52 9.59
C ILE A 79 2.14 8.75 8.86
N THR A 80 2.58 9.01 7.63
CA THR A 80 2.05 10.06 6.76
C THR A 80 0.68 9.76 6.15
N GLY A 81 0.13 8.56 6.39
CA GLY A 81 -1.14 8.09 5.81
C GLY A 81 -1.02 7.58 4.37
N LYS A 82 0.19 7.54 3.79
CA LYS A 82 0.41 6.98 2.45
C LYS A 82 0.50 5.45 2.53
N PRO A 83 -0.15 4.68 1.63
CA PRO A 83 0.02 3.23 1.58
C PRO A 83 1.48 2.84 1.31
N HIS A 84 1.98 1.80 1.98
CA HIS A 84 3.31 1.24 1.72
C HIS A 84 3.47 0.75 0.27
N LEU A 85 2.35 0.42 -0.40
CA LEU A 85 2.29 0.00 -1.79
C LEU A 85 2.63 1.10 -2.80
N TYR A 86 2.58 2.38 -2.41
CA TYR A 86 2.80 3.49 -3.34
C TYR A 86 4.19 3.46 -4.00
N ILE A 87 5.25 3.25 -3.20
CA ILE A 87 6.62 3.20 -3.70
C ILE A 87 6.80 2.01 -4.65
N PRO A 88 6.41 0.77 -4.26
CA PRO A 88 6.38 -0.34 -5.17
C PRO A 88 5.65 -0.02 -6.49
N VAL A 89 4.44 0.54 -6.45
CA VAL A 89 3.65 0.82 -7.67
C VAL A 89 4.43 1.76 -8.59
N CYS A 90 5.07 2.79 -8.05
CA CYS A 90 5.94 3.67 -8.84
C CYS A 90 7.13 2.92 -9.46
N VAL A 91 7.78 2.02 -8.72
CA VAL A 91 8.90 1.21 -9.24
C VAL A 91 8.45 0.30 -10.39
N TYR A 92 7.26 -0.30 -10.29
CA TYR A 92 6.67 -1.11 -11.36
C TYR A 92 6.44 -0.26 -12.62
N LEU A 93 5.79 0.90 -12.48
CA LEU A 93 5.52 1.82 -13.58
C LEU A 93 6.80 2.35 -14.22
N ASP A 94 7.80 2.73 -13.42
CA ASP A 94 9.14 3.12 -13.90
C ASP A 94 9.79 1.97 -14.70
N GLY A 95 9.58 0.71 -14.29
CA GLY A 95 9.99 -0.48 -15.03
C GLY A 95 9.31 -0.63 -16.39
N LEU A 96 8.03 -0.29 -16.49
CA LEU A 96 7.29 -0.27 -17.77
C LEU A 96 7.73 0.87 -18.69
N VAL A 97 8.09 2.03 -18.13
CA VAL A 97 8.70 3.14 -18.87
C VAL A 97 10.05 2.71 -19.47
N ARG A 98 10.90 2.05 -18.69
CA ARG A 98 12.19 1.50 -19.20
C ARG A 98 12.02 0.47 -20.30
N LYS A 99 10.89 -0.25 -20.32
CA LYS A 99 10.52 -1.21 -21.37
C LYS A 99 9.78 -0.56 -22.54
N GLU A 100 9.71 0.77 -22.59
CA GLU A 100 9.04 1.56 -23.63
C GLU A 100 7.54 1.26 -23.79
N LYS A 101 6.90 0.68 -22.77
CA LYS A 101 5.45 0.41 -22.75
C LYS A 101 4.64 1.60 -22.27
N LEU A 102 5.22 2.40 -21.37
CA LEU A 102 4.63 3.62 -20.83
C LEU A 102 5.51 4.82 -21.14
N GLU A 103 4.88 5.98 -21.15
CA GLU A 103 5.52 7.28 -21.14
C GLU A 103 5.30 7.92 -19.76
N TYR A 104 6.38 8.44 -19.17
CA TYR A 104 6.30 9.24 -17.97
C TYR A 104 5.89 10.67 -18.35
N LEU A 105 4.78 11.16 -17.79
CA LEU A 105 4.27 12.50 -18.10
C LEU A 105 4.93 13.55 -17.21
N PHE A 106 4.69 13.48 -15.90
CA PHE A 106 5.27 14.37 -14.89
C PHE A 106 5.09 13.80 -13.49
N GLY A 107 5.76 14.40 -12.51
CA GLY A 107 5.65 14.01 -11.12
C GLY A 107 5.83 15.19 -10.17
N THR A 108 5.13 15.08 -9.05
CA THR A 108 5.19 15.99 -7.91
C THR A 108 5.62 15.19 -6.68
N GLU A 109 5.80 15.85 -5.53
CA GLU A 109 6.04 15.19 -4.24
C GLU A 109 4.85 14.30 -3.79
N VAL A 110 3.69 14.49 -4.40
CA VAL A 110 2.42 13.87 -4.01
C VAL A 110 2.00 12.75 -4.95
N ASP A 111 2.24 12.91 -6.25
CA ASP A 111 1.78 11.97 -7.27
C ASP A 111 2.67 11.96 -8.52
N ARG A 112 2.70 10.83 -9.24
CA ARG A 112 3.40 10.63 -10.51
C ARG A 112 2.40 10.16 -11.56
N LYS A 113 2.50 10.72 -12.77
CA LYS A 113 1.60 10.40 -13.88
C LYS A 113 2.30 9.71 -15.04
N TYR A 114 1.63 8.70 -15.59
CA TYR A 114 2.10 7.86 -16.67
C TYR A 114 1.00 7.69 -17.73
N GLN A 115 1.38 7.38 -18.96
CA GLN A 115 0.45 7.11 -20.05
C GLN A 115 0.91 5.90 -20.87
N LEU A 116 -0.04 5.11 -21.38
CA LEU A 116 0.26 4.07 -22.37
C LEU A 116 0.83 4.72 -23.64
N ARG A 117 1.95 4.19 -24.13
CA ARG A 117 2.53 4.68 -25.38
C ARG A 117 1.57 4.37 -26.52
N SER A 118 1.04 5.41 -27.15
CA SER A 118 0.24 5.28 -28.37
C SER A 118 1.08 4.59 -29.43
N ARG A 119 0.64 3.43 -29.93
CA ARG A 119 1.22 2.86 -31.14
C ARG A 119 0.88 3.81 -32.27
N THR A 120 1.83 4.65 -32.68
CA THR A 120 1.76 5.33 -33.97
C THR A 120 1.85 4.27 -35.04
N THR A 121 0.69 3.79 -35.52
CA THR A 121 0.61 3.00 -36.74
C THR A 121 1.01 3.93 -37.89
N THR A 122 2.27 3.88 -38.28
CA THR A 122 2.73 4.49 -39.52
C THR A 122 2.22 3.61 -40.67
N TRP A 123 1.26 4.14 -41.43
CA TRP A 123 0.78 3.56 -42.69
C TRP A 123 1.65 4.05 -43.85
#